data_AF-J9DQ65-F1
#
_entry.id   AF-J9DQ65-F1
#
_cell.length_a   1.000
_cell.length_b   1.000
_cell.length_c   1.000
_cell.angle_alpha   90.00
_cell.angle_beta   90.00
_cell.angle_gamma   90.00
#
_symmetry.space_group_name_H-M   'P 1'
#
loop_
_entity.id
_entity.type
_entity.pdbx_description
1 polymer ?
#
loop_
_entity_poly.entity_id
_entity_poly.type
_entity_poly.pdbx_seq_one_letter_code
_entity_poly.pdbx_strand_id
1 'polypeptide(L)'
;MKLANELPPESQAPDCIRVSVRFPNGERFERRFDVTNSLELLFNATLAHENCPPNLTLLSSYPRKQLNCAPEWYREFGIVQDPTNIPTFHDCGFEKSVVVLVQDNDA
;
A
#
# COMPACT_ATOMS: atom_id res chain seq x y z
N MET A 1 -1.94 -3.11 16.68
CA MET A 1 -1.10 -3.96 15.80
C MET A 1 0.32 -3.40 15.78
N LYS A 2 1.34 -4.24 15.84
CA LYS A 2 2.76 -3.86 16.03
C LYS A 2 3.51 -3.44 14.75
N LEU A 3 2.82 -3.30 13.62
CA LEU A 3 3.45 -3.04 12.31
C LEU A 3 4.09 -1.64 12.22
N ALA A 4 3.56 -0.63 12.91
CA ALA A 4 4.06 0.75 12.83
C ALA A 4 5.53 0.92 13.23
N ASN A 5 6.02 0.08 14.15
CA ASN A 5 7.41 0.14 14.64
C ASN A 5 8.40 -0.66 13.79
N GLU A 6 7.94 -1.42 12.80
CA GLU A 6 8.78 -2.29 11.96
C GLU A 6 8.86 -1.83 10.50
N LEU A 7 8.17 -0.75 10.15
CA LEU A 7 8.26 -0.21 8.80
C LEU A 7 9.68 0.35 8.57
N PRO A 8 10.39 -0.10 7.52
CA PRO A 8 11.73 0.38 7.22
C PRO A 8 11.75 1.89 7.05
N PRO A 9 12.82 2.60 7.42
CA PRO A 9 12.89 4.06 7.27
C PRO A 9 12.60 4.49 5.83
N GLU A 10 12.06 5.70 5.65
CA GLU A 10 11.76 6.22 4.31
C GLU A 10 13.01 6.22 3.42
N SER A 11 12.86 5.74 2.19
CA SER A 11 13.98 5.71 1.25
C SER A 11 14.45 7.13 0.94
N GLN A 12 15.75 7.36 1.10
CA GLN A 12 16.46 8.57 0.67
C GLN A 12 17.17 8.36 -0.68
N ALA A 13 16.94 7.22 -1.33
CA ALA A 13 17.54 6.91 -2.62
C ALA A 13 17.06 7.89 -3.70
N PRO A 14 17.90 8.18 -4.72
CA PRO A 14 17.50 9.01 -5.85
C PRO A 14 16.32 8.41 -6.62
N ASP A 15 16.24 7.08 -6.70
CA ASP A 15 15.17 6.33 -7.37
C ASP A 15 14.06 5.93 -6.39
N CYS A 16 13.54 6.91 -5.65
CA CYS A 16 12.40 6.72 -4.76
C CYS A 16 11.09 7.19 -5.39
N ILE A 17 10.02 6.47 -5.07
CA ILE A 17 8.65 6.86 -5.40
C ILE A 17 7.96 7.48 -4.19
N ARG A 18 7.25 8.57 -4.43
CA ARG A 18 6.36 9.20 -3.46
C ARG A 18 4.93 8.65 -3.55
N VAL A 19 4.50 7.92 -2.52
CA VAL A 19 3.18 7.32 -2.45
C VAL A 19 2.30 8.11 -1.50
N SER A 20 1.15 8.59 -1.98
CA SER A 20 0.13 9.24 -1.15
C SER A 20 -1.05 8.30 -0.98
N VAL A 21 -1.28 7.81 0.23
CA VAL A 21 -2.38 6.91 0.56
C VAL A 21 -3.53 7.73 1.13
N ARG A 22 -4.73 7.62 0.54
CA ARG A 22 -5.94 8.34 0.96
C ARG A 22 -6.95 7.37 1.55
N PHE A 23 -7.45 7.67 2.74
CA PHE A 23 -8.46 6.89 3.44
C PHE A 23 -9.88 7.37 3.11
N PRO A 24 -10.92 6.52 3.31
CA PRO A 24 -12.31 6.89 3.10
C PRO A 24 -12.78 8.07 3.94
N ASN A 25 -12.20 8.26 5.13
CA ASN A 25 -12.51 9.39 6.04
C ASN A 25 -11.94 10.74 5.55
N GLY A 26 -11.22 10.77 4.42
CA GLY A 26 -10.62 11.97 3.83
C GLY A 26 -9.18 12.24 4.31
N GLU A 27 -8.69 11.51 5.31
CA GLU A 27 -7.30 11.60 5.72
C GLU A 27 -6.35 10.98 4.70
N ARG A 28 -5.08 11.34 4.80
CA ARG A 28 -4.02 10.76 3.99
C ARG A 28 -2.69 10.82 4.70
N PHE A 29 -1.82 9.87 4.38
CA PHE A 29 -0.40 10.00 4.63
C PHE A 29 0.38 9.96 3.32
N GLU A 30 1.61 10.45 3.38
CA GLU A 30 2.57 10.37 2.29
C GLU A 30 3.83 9.68 2.80
N ARG A 31 4.40 8.79 1.99
CA ARG A 31 5.64 8.08 2.33
C ARG A 31 6.45 7.80 1.07
N ARG A 32 7.78 7.81 1.20
CA ARG A 32 8.70 7.42 0.11
C ARG A 32 9.12 5.96 0.23
N PHE A 33 9.11 5.27 -0.90
CA PHE A 33 9.56 3.89 -1.04
C PHE A 33 10.62 3.80 -2.14
N ASP A 34 11.49 2.79 -2.06
CA ASP A 34 12.35 2.44 -3.19
C ASP A 34 11.50 1.77 -4.28
N VAL A 35 11.74 2.07 -5.57
CA VAL A 35 10.93 1.51 -6.66
C VAL A 35 11.04 -0.03 -6.74
N THR A 36 12.12 -0.61 -6.21
CA THR A 36 12.35 -2.06 -6.13
C THR A 36 11.64 -2.72 -4.94
N ASN A 37 11.05 -1.94 -4.04
CA ASN A 37 10.30 -2.48 -2.92
C ASN A 37 8.99 -3.13 -3.40
N SER A 38 8.63 -4.24 -2.77
CA SER A 38 7.33 -4.90 -2.97
C SER A 38 6.18 -4.01 -2.47
N LEU A 39 5.04 -4.06 -3.14
CA LEU A 39 3.80 -3.42 -2.68
C LEU A 39 3.30 -3.96 -1.34
N GLU A 40 3.82 -5.10 -0.86
CA GLU A 40 3.55 -5.57 0.51
C GLU A 40 3.97 -4.52 1.55
N LEU A 41 5.08 -3.82 1.34
CA LEU A 41 5.53 -2.76 2.24
C LEU A 41 4.55 -1.58 2.28
N LEU A 42 3.94 -1.24 1.14
CA LEU A 42 2.86 -0.25 1.09
C LEU A 42 1.63 -0.72 1.87
N PHE A 43 1.27 -1.99 1.71
CA PHE A 43 0.14 -2.58 2.41
C PHE A 43 0.34 -2.55 3.92
N ASN A 44 1.50 -3.01 4.39
CA ASN A 44 1.89 -2.98 5.79
C ASN A 44 1.94 -1.55 6.36
N ALA A 45 2.43 -0.58 5.58
CA ALA A 45 2.44 0.83 5.97
C ALA A 45 1.02 1.40 6.11
N THR A 46 0.10 0.95 5.26
CA THR A 46 -1.29 1.38 5.30
C THR A 46 -2.03 0.78 6.50
N LEU A 47 -1.82 -0.51 6.77
CA LEU A 47 -2.38 -1.21 7.94
C LEU A 47 -1.86 -0.69 9.28
N ALA A 48 -0.66 -0.12 9.31
CA ALA A 48 -0.10 0.50 10.51
C ALA A 48 -0.79 1.81 10.90
N HIS A 49 -1.60 2.40 10.01
CA HIS A 49 -2.29 3.66 10.24
C HIS A 49 -3.55 3.44 11.09
N GLU A 50 -3.81 4.31 12.06
CA GLU A 50 -4.93 4.17 13.01
C GLU A 50 -6.30 4.18 12.33
N ASN A 51 -6.41 4.90 11.22
CA ASN A 51 -7.64 5.04 10.42
C ASN A 51 -7.80 3.99 9.32
N CYS A 52 -7.03 2.90 9.36
CA CYS A 52 -7.14 1.82 8.40
C CYS A 52 -8.35 0.90 8.73
N PRO A 53 -9.25 0.62 7.77
CA PRO A 53 -10.35 -0.31 7.98
C PRO A 53 -9.85 -1.77 8.04
N PRO A 54 -10.56 -2.67 8.74
CA PRO A 54 -10.16 -4.07 8.88
C PRO A 54 -10.20 -4.84 7.57
N ASN A 55 -11.23 -4.61 6.74
CA ASN A 55 -11.41 -5.21 5.42
C ASN A 55 -11.18 -4.16 4.33
N LEU A 56 -9.93 -4.03 3.89
CA LEU A 56 -9.52 -3.00 2.96
C LEU A 56 -9.12 -3.55 1.60
N THR A 57 -9.24 -2.70 0.59
CA THR A 57 -8.67 -2.90 -0.74
C THR A 57 -7.87 -1.67 -1.12
N LEU A 58 -6.62 -1.84 -1.58
CA LEU A 58 -5.82 -0.74 -2.12
C LEU A 58 -6.03 -0.61 -3.64
N LEU A 59 -6.32 0.61 -4.09
CA LEU A 59 -6.48 0.96 -5.49
C LEU A 59 -5.47 2.03 -5.90
N SER A 60 -4.84 1.91 -7.06
CA SER A 60 -4.18 3.06 -7.69
C SER A 60 -5.22 4.05 -8.17
N SER A 61 -4.92 5.36 -8.13
CA SER A 61 -5.84 6.39 -8.63
C SER A 61 -5.83 6.50 -10.15
N TYR A 62 -4.66 6.32 -10.80
CA TYR A 62 -4.48 6.49 -12.23
C TYR A 62 -3.39 5.55 -12.79
N PRO A 63 -3.73 4.66 -13.74
CA PRO A 63 -5.09 4.22 -14.04
C PRO A 63 -5.74 3.63 -12.78
N ARG A 64 -7.07 3.72 -12.65
CA ARG A 64 -7.76 3.13 -11.50
C ARG A 64 -7.71 1.61 -11.58
N LYS A 65 -6.95 0.98 -10.69
CA LYS A 65 -6.78 -0.49 -10.66
C LYS A 65 -6.58 -0.96 -9.23
N GLN A 66 -7.09 -2.14 -8.91
CA GLN A 66 -6.78 -2.82 -7.65
C GLN A 66 -5.33 -3.30 -7.64
N LEU A 67 -4.63 -3.03 -6.54
CA LEU A 67 -3.24 -3.41 -6.33
C LEU A 67 -3.18 -4.82 -5.75
N ASN A 68 -2.38 -5.70 -6.37
CA ASN A 68 -1.96 -6.93 -5.71
C ASN A 68 -0.89 -6.56 -4.68
N CYS A 69 -1.26 -6.46 -3.41
CA CYS A 69 -0.38 -5.96 -2.35
C CYS A 69 -0.61 -6.63 -0.99
N ALA A 70 -1.72 -7.34 -0.84
CA ALA A 70 -2.06 -8.03 0.40
C ALA A 70 -1.26 -9.35 0.51
N PRO A 71 -0.51 -9.55 1.60
CA PRO A 71 0.20 -10.81 1.87
C PRO A 71 -0.77 -11.93 2.28
N GLU A 72 -0.28 -13.18 2.22
CA GLU A 72 -1.07 -14.39 2.49
C GLU A 72 -1.79 -14.36 3.85
N TRP A 73 -1.12 -13.89 4.90
CA TRP A 73 -1.69 -13.83 6.25
C TRP A 73 -2.90 -12.89 6.35
N TYR A 74 -3.08 -11.96 5.41
CA TYR A 74 -4.22 -11.06 5.41
C TYR A 74 -5.53 -11.74 4.94
N ARG A 75 -5.46 -12.96 4.42
CA ARG A 75 -6.63 -13.73 3.95
C ARG A 75 -7.68 -13.98 5.02
N GLU A 76 -7.30 -13.93 6.31
CA GLU A 76 -8.24 -14.02 7.43
C GLU A 76 -9.11 -12.77 7.61
N PHE A 77 -8.70 -11.63 7.07
CA PHE A 77 -9.35 -10.33 7.27
C PHE A 77 -9.98 -9.76 5.99
N GLY A 78 -9.47 -10.12 4.81
CA GLY A 78 -9.94 -9.55 3.56
C GLY A 78 -9.47 -10.28 2.30
N ILE A 79 -9.53 -9.57 1.17
CA ILE A 79 -9.27 -10.15 -0.16
C ILE A 79 -7.76 -10.21 -0.45
N VAL A 80 -7.27 -11.40 -0.76
CA VAL A 80 -5.89 -11.65 -1.20
C VAL A 80 -5.92 -12.23 -2.62
N GLN A 81 -5.26 -11.58 -3.57
CA GLN A 81 -5.28 -11.98 -4.99
C GLN A 81 -4.21 -13.04 -5.31
N ASP A 82 -2.94 -12.64 -5.36
CA ASP A 82 -1.79 -13.52 -5.62
C ASP A 82 -0.65 -13.19 -4.64
N PRO A 83 -0.69 -13.78 -3.44
CA PRO A 83 0.24 -13.44 -2.37
C PRO A 83 1.65 -13.98 -2.61
N THR A 84 1.83 -14.89 -3.57
CA THR A 84 3.14 -15.43 -3.94
C THR A 84 3.89 -14.55 -4.95
N ASN A 85 3.18 -13.59 -5.57
CA ASN A 85 3.70 -12.75 -6.64
C ASN A 85 3.28 -11.30 -6.45
N ILE A 86 3.58 -10.74 -5.26
CA ILE A 86 3.32 -9.32 -4.97
C ILE A 86 4.34 -8.47 -5.73
N PRO A 87 3.91 -7.67 -6.73
CA PRO A 87 4.81 -6.88 -7.56
C PRO A 87 5.53 -5.79 -6.78
N THR A 88 6.60 -5.27 -7.37
CA THR A 88 7.24 -4.04 -6.91
C THR A 88 6.53 -2.79 -7.42
N PHE A 89 6.90 -1.61 -6.91
CA PHE A 89 6.42 -0.34 -7.47
C PHE A 89 6.83 -0.19 -8.94
N HIS A 90 8.05 -0.59 -9.28
CA HIS A 90 8.57 -0.59 -10.65
C HIS A 90 7.73 -1.49 -11.57
N ASP A 91 7.40 -2.72 -11.15
CA ASP A 91 6.59 -3.65 -11.95
C ASP A 91 5.16 -3.12 -12.22
N CYS A 92 4.66 -2.27 -11.33
CA CYS A 92 3.37 -1.58 -11.53
C CYS A 92 3.47 -0.33 -12.42
N GLY A 93 4.67 0.02 -12.90
CA GLY A 93 4.91 1.22 -13.69
C GLY A 93 4.86 2.51 -12.86
N PHE A 94 5.07 2.42 -11.54
CA PHE A 94 5.09 3.59 -10.68
C PHE A 94 6.51 4.15 -10.56
N GLU A 95 6.76 5.29 -11.22
CA GLU A 95 8.13 5.83 -11.34
C GLU A 95 8.44 7.02 -10.42
N LYS A 96 7.49 7.96 -10.23
CA LYS A 96 7.75 9.23 -9.52
C LYS A 96 6.82 9.45 -8.35
N SER A 97 5.52 9.34 -8.61
CA SER A 97 4.51 9.49 -7.58
C SER A 97 3.24 8.75 -7.97
N VAL A 98 2.61 8.13 -6.98
CA VAL A 98 1.33 7.45 -7.15
C VAL A 98 0.40 7.83 -5.99
N VAL A 99 -0.87 8.04 -6.31
CA VAL A 99 -1.91 8.16 -5.30
C VAL A 99 -2.59 6.81 -5.19
N VAL A 100 -2.68 6.31 -3.96
CA VAL A 100 -3.33 5.06 -3.60
C VAL A 100 -4.56 5.40 -2.78
N LEU A 101 -5.68 4.76 -3.09
CA LEU A 101 -6.94 4.93 -2.42
C LEU A 101 -7.19 3.67 -1.60
N VAL A 102 -7.51 3.86 -0.32
CA VAL A 102 -8.02 2.80 0.54
C VAL A 102 -9.52 2.73 0.33
N GLN A 103 -10.00 1.58 -0.11
CA GLN A 103 -11.41 1.26 -0.15
C GLN A 103 -11.73 0.39 1.07
N ASP A 104 -12.74 0.79 1.84
CA ASP A 104 -13.37 -0.07 2.83
C ASP A 104 -14.39 -0.95 2.11
N ASN A 105 -14.25 -2.27 2.24
CA ASN A 105 -15.12 -3.23 1.56
C ASN A 105 -16.44 -3.46 2.32
N ASP A 106 -16.53 -3.03 3.58
CA ASP A 106 -17.70 -3.22 4.45
C ASP A 106 -18.55 -1.93 4.60
N ALA A 107 -18.15 -0.83 3.95
CA ALA A 107 -18.79 0.49 4.03
C ALA A 107 -20.00 0.67 3.09
#